data_AF-A0A1S8CLM6-F1
#
_entry.id   AF-A0A1S8CLM6-F1
#
_cell.length_a   1.000
_cell.length_b   1.000
_cell.length_c   1.000
_cell.angle_alpha   90.00
_cell.angle_beta   90.00
_cell.angle_gamma   90.00
#
_symmetry.space_group_name_H-M   'P 1'
#
loop_
_entity.id
_entity.type
_entity.pdbx_description
1 polymer ?
#
loop_
_entity_poly.entity_id
_entity_poly.type
_entity_poly.pdbx_seq_one_letter_code
_entity_poly.pdbx_strand_id
1 'polypeptide(L)'
;MTKKIILSFLLLLSFFVSANGDNSETRMVLKKWGMAYCLEIYQKTESADEAGSARSGYFQLGEHSEQAYKNVKNYFNRVIPEDKRVMQATGKPNNLMRCLDVYESLEYEKVIRAQDKWIGTGME
;
A
#
# COMPACT_ATOMS: atom_id res chain seq x y z
N MET A 1 51.51 -10.67 -28.90
CA MET A 1 50.79 -9.37 -28.78
C MET A 1 49.26 -9.58 -28.80
N THR A 2 48.75 -10.63 -28.15
CA THR A 2 47.38 -11.15 -28.36
C THR A 2 46.68 -11.57 -27.06
N LYS A 3 47.22 -11.18 -25.89
CA LYS A 3 46.61 -11.45 -24.57
C LYS A 3 45.90 -10.25 -23.94
N LYS A 4 46.03 -9.04 -24.53
CA LYS A 4 45.42 -7.81 -23.98
C LYS A 4 44.01 -7.50 -24.51
N ILE A 5 43.54 -8.20 -25.54
CA ILE A 5 42.22 -7.93 -26.15
C ILE A 5 41.09 -8.73 -25.48
N ILE A 6 41.40 -9.89 -24.89
CA ILE A 6 40.38 -10.76 -24.27
C ILE A 6 39.84 -10.17 -22.95
N LEU A 7 40.61 -9.33 -22.27
CA LEU A 7 40.20 -8.73 -20.99
C LEU A 7 39.17 -7.60 -21.15
N SER A 8 38.96 -7.09 -22.37
CA SER A 8 38.05 -5.95 -22.61
C SER A 8 36.62 -6.38 -22.99
N PHE A 9 36.38 -7.67 -23.25
CA PHE A 9 35.07 -8.16 -23.69
C PHE A 9 34.18 -8.70 -22.54
N LEU A 10 34.76 -8.91 -21.35
CA LEU A 10 34.06 -9.41 -20.16
C LEU A 10 33.39 -8.32 -19.31
N LEU A 11 33.57 -7.04 -19.65
CA LEU A 11 33.02 -5.90 -18.90
C LEU A 11 31.69 -5.35 -19.45
N LEU A 12 31.19 -5.89 -20.57
CA LEU A 12 29.97 -5.40 -21.22
C LEU A 12 28.71 -6.26 -20.97
N LEU A 13 28.81 -7.33 -20.18
CA LEU A 13 27.70 -8.25 -19.91
C LEU A 13 26.86 -7.91 -18.66
N SER A 14 27.18 -6.82 -17.95
CA SER A 14 26.54 -6.49 -16.66
C SER A 14 25.20 -5.73 -16.75
N PHE A 15 24.69 -5.41 -17.94
CA PHE A 15 23.56 -4.46 -18.07
C PHE A 15 22.20 -5.04 -18.46
N PHE A 16 22.01 -6.36 -18.40
CA PHE A 16 20.68 -6.96 -18.53
C PHE A 16 20.19 -7.55 -17.21
N VAL A 17 20.14 -6.73 -16.15
CA VAL A 17 19.19 -6.98 -15.07
C VAL A 17 17.81 -6.67 -15.63
N SER A 18 17.07 -7.72 -15.98
CA SER A 18 15.64 -7.59 -16.22
C SER A 18 15.00 -7.24 -14.87
N ALA A 19 14.69 -5.96 -14.66
CA ALA A 19 13.85 -5.53 -13.56
C ALA A 19 12.42 -6.04 -13.82
N ASN A 20 12.18 -7.33 -13.56
CA ASN A 20 10.84 -7.77 -13.19
C ASN A 20 10.61 -7.20 -11.79
N GLY A 21 10.22 -5.93 -11.73
CA GLY A 21 9.98 -5.21 -10.48
C GLY A 21 8.90 -5.93 -9.71
N ASP A 22 9.29 -6.63 -8.65
CA ASP A 22 8.32 -7.12 -7.68
C ASP A 22 7.79 -5.91 -6.91
N ASN A 23 6.63 -5.41 -7.33
CA ASN A 23 5.95 -4.31 -6.65
C ASN A 23 5.42 -4.71 -5.25
N SER A 24 5.76 -5.89 -4.72
CA SER A 24 5.33 -6.38 -3.42
C SER A 24 5.56 -5.37 -2.28
N GLU A 25 6.76 -4.77 -2.20
CA GLU A 25 7.05 -3.78 -1.16
C GLU A 25 6.21 -2.51 -1.34
N THR A 26 6.17 -1.97 -2.55
CA THR A 26 5.39 -0.77 -2.92
C THR A 26 3.89 -0.96 -2.65
N ARG A 27 3.36 -2.13 -2.97
CA ARG A 27 1.99 -2.56 -2.65
C ARG A 27 1.78 -2.67 -1.14
N MET A 28 2.73 -3.24 -0.41
CA MET A 28 2.65 -3.39 1.04
C MET A 28 2.60 -2.04 1.75
N VAL A 29 3.40 -1.05 1.31
CA VAL A 29 3.36 0.32 1.83
C VAL A 29 1.98 0.94 1.61
N LEU A 30 1.42 0.85 0.40
CA LEU A 30 0.06 1.35 0.11
C LEU A 30 -1.01 0.60 0.92
N LYS A 31 -0.84 -0.71 1.12
CA LYS A 31 -1.76 -1.53 1.93
C LYS A 31 -1.79 -1.06 3.38
N LYS A 32 -0.62 -0.82 3.98
CA LYS A 32 -0.45 -0.29 5.34
C LYS A 32 -0.96 1.15 5.47
N TRP A 33 -0.77 1.97 4.43
CA TRP A 33 -1.37 3.31 4.37
C TRP A 33 -2.90 3.26 4.52
N GLY A 34 -3.57 2.34 3.82
CA GLY A 34 -5.03 2.20 3.93
C GLY A 34 -5.51 1.69 5.29
N MET A 35 -4.74 0.82 5.96
CA MET A 35 -5.02 0.44 7.34
C MET A 35 -4.96 1.65 8.29
N ALA A 36 -3.90 2.44 8.17
CA ALA A 36 -3.71 3.64 8.97
C ALA A 36 -4.85 4.66 8.72
N TYR A 37 -5.25 4.86 7.46
CA TYR A 37 -6.42 5.67 7.10
C TYR A 37 -7.71 5.16 7.75
N CYS A 38 -7.96 3.85 7.71
CA CYS A 38 -9.14 3.27 8.33
C CYS A 38 -9.21 3.54 9.84
N LEU A 39 -8.09 3.34 10.54
CA LEU A 39 -8.03 3.56 11.99
C LEU A 39 -8.21 5.04 12.35
N GLU A 40 -7.53 5.96 11.66
CA GLU A 40 -7.67 7.40 11.88
C GLU A 40 -9.13 7.86 11.73
N ILE A 41 -9.80 7.45 10.65
CA ILE A 41 -11.15 7.94 10.33
C ILE A 41 -12.24 7.26 11.17
N TYR A 42 -12.11 5.96 11.43
CA TYR A 42 -13.19 5.16 12.01
C TYR A 42 -12.97 4.79 13.47
N GLN A 43 -11.75 4.59 13.94
CA GLN A 43 -11.53 4.18 15.33
C GLN A 43 -11.99 5.27 16.31
N LYS A 44 -11.74 6.55 15.98
CA LYS A 44 -12.17 7.73 16.76
C LYS A 44 -11.82 7.65 18.26
N THR A 45 -10.69 7.04 18.56
CA THR A 45 -10.07 6.93 19.89
C THR A 45 -8.83 7.83 19.97
N GLU A 46 -8.18 7.87 21.13
CA GLU A 46 -6.88 8.54 21.33
C GLU A 46 -5.79 8.11 20.33
N SER A 47 -5.89 6.89 19.77
CA SER A 47 -4.98 6.39 18.74
C SER A 47 -5.24 6.95 17.33
N ALA A 48 -6.26 7.79 17.12
CA ALA A 48 -6.56 8.35 15.80
C ALA A 48 -5.42 9.24 15.28
N ASP A 49 -4.80 10.03 16.15
CA ASP A 49 -3.68 10.92 15.78
C ASP A 49 -2.41 10.13 15.44
N GLU A 50 -2.15 9.04 16.18
CA GLU A 50 -1.05 8.12 15.88
C GLU A 50 -1.27 7.39 14.55
N ALA A 51 -2.51 6.98 14.26
CA ALA A 51 -2.88 6.41 12.98
C ALA A 51 -2.72 7.41 11.82
N GLY A 52 -3.10 8.69 12.02
CA GLY A 52 -2.86 9.74 11.04
C GLY A 52 -1.38 10.02 10.79
N SER A 53 -0.55 9.93 11.84
CA SER A 53 0.91 10.02 11.73
C SER A 53 1.48 8.84 10.94
N ALA A 54 1.04 7.61 11.24
CA ALA A 54 1.42 6.42 10.50
C ALA A 54 0.99 6.50 9.02
N ARG A 55 -0.23 6.97 8.74
CA ARG A 55 -0.71 7.20 7.37
C ARG A 55 0.21 8.17 6.64
N SER A 56 0.58 9.27 7.27
CA SER A 56 1.49 10.26 6.67
C SER A 56 2.88 9.69 6.43
N GLY A 57 3.39 8.86 7.35
CA GLY A 57 4.65 8.14 7.18
C GLY A 57 4.62 7.17 5.98
N TYR A 58 3.59 6.33 5.88
CA TYR A 58 3.45 5.42 4.73
C TYR A 58 3.25 6.15 3.40
N PHE A 59 2.64 7.34 3.41
CA PHE A 59 2.53 8.16 2.20
C PHE A 59 3.91 8.62 1.71
N GLN A 60 4.78 9.06 2.62
CA GLN A 60 6.14 9.49 2.29
C GLN A 60 7.03 8.35 1.81
N LEU A 61 6.80 7.13 2.30
CA LEU A 61 7.56 5.93 1.93
C LEU A 61 7.07 5.28 0.64
N GLY A 62 5.87 5.62 0.16
CA GLY A 62 5.25 4.93 -0.97
C GLY A 62 5.59 5.54 -2.32
N GLU A 63 5.65 4.70 -3.35
CA GLU A 63 6.05 5.11 -4.72
C GLU A 63 4.84 5.31 -5.66
N HIS A 64 3.63 5.12 -5.15
CA HIS A 64 2.40 5.35 -5.92
C HIS A 64 2.08 6.85 -6.01
N SER A 65 1.41 7.26 -7.08
CA SER A 65 0.87 8.62 -7.21
C SER A 65 -0.35 8.86 -6.30
N GLU A 66 -0.73 10.14 -6.13
CA GLU A 66 -1.88 10.56 -5.31
C GLU A 66 -3.18 9.83 -5.69
N GLN A 67 -3.37 9.53 -6.98
CA GLN A 67 -4.57 8.85 -7.46
C GLN A 67 -4.72 7.44 -6.88
N ALA A 68 -3.63 6.71 -6.62
CA ALA A 68 -3.69 5.41 -5.96
C ALA A 68 -4.21 5.53 -4.52
N TYR A 69 -3.68 6.49 -3.76
CA TYR A 69 -4.13 6.76 -2.39
C TYR A 69 -5.59 7.21 -2.34
N LYS A 70 -6.02 8.04 -3.30
CA LYS A 70 -7.43 8.42 -3.47
C LYS A 70 -8.33 7.22 -3.70
N ASN A 71 -7.91 6.26 -4.53
CA ASN A 71 -8.67 5.03 -4.79
C ASN A 71 -8.78 4.16 -3.54
N VAL A 72 -7.69 4.00 -2.77
CA VAL A 72 -7.68 3.26 -1.50
C VAL A 72 -8.60 3.93 -0.47
N LYS A 73 -8.52 5.25 -0.32
CA LYS A 73 -9.42 6.04 0.52
C LYS A 73 -10.89 5.81 0.14
N ASN A 74 -11.22 5.90 -1.15
CA ASN A 74 -12.58 5.69 -1.64
C ASN A 74 -13.09 4.28 -1.35
N TYR A 75 -12.21 3.28 -1.44
CA TYR A 75 -12.53 1.90 -1.07
C TYR A 75 -12.96 1.81 0.41
N PHE A 76 -12.14 2.31 1.34
CA PHE A 76 -12.48 2.30 2.77
C PHE A 76 -13.74 3.11 3.10
N ASN A 77 -13.92 4.26 2.44
CA ASN A 77 -15.12 5.10 2.59
C ASN A 77 -16.42 4.41 2.20
N ARG A 78 -16.34 3.38 1.34
CA ARG A 78 -17.48 2.56 0.96
C ARG A 78 -17.63 1.35 1.89
N VAL A 79 -16.59 0.53 2.03
CA VAL A 79 -16.72 -0.79 2.67
C VAL A 79 -16.90 -0.71 4.17
N ILE A 80 -16.28 0.28 4.85
CA ILE A 80 -16.42 0.37 6.30
C ILE A 80 -17.86 0.72 6.64
N PRO A 81 -18.50 1.81 6.17
CA PRO A 81 -19.88 2.12 6.53
C PRO A 81 -20.92 1.05 6.17
N GLU A 82 -20.66 0.21 5.17
CA GLU A 82 -21.51 -0.91 4.76
C GLU A 82 -21.53 -2.05 5.79
N ASP A 83 -20.44 -2.24 6.55
CA ASP A 83 -20.36 -3.26 7.59
C ASP A 83 -21.22 -2.88 8.82
N LYS A 84 -22.31 -3.63 9.03
CA LYS A 84 -23.24 -3.42 10.15
C LYS A 84 -22.98 -4.34 11.35
N ARG A 85 -21.91 -5.15 11.32
CA ARG A 85 -21.59 -6.06 12.42
C ARG A 85 -21.25 -5.28 13.69
N VAL A 86 -21.75 -5.77 14.81
CA VAL A 86 -21.53 -5.20 16.15
C VAL A 86 -21.07 -6.29 17.11
N MET A 87 -20.35 -5.90 18.16
CA MET A 87 -19.95 -6.81 19.23
C MET A 87 -21.16 -7.24 20.04
N GLN A 88 -21.37 -8.55 20.22
CA GLN A 88 -22.49 -9.09 21.01
C GLN A 88 -22.55 -8.53 22.42
N ALA A 89 -21.39 -8.34 23.06
CA ALA A 89 -21.31 -7.87 24.45
C ALA A 89 -21.69 -6.39 24.65
N THR A 90 -21.48 -5.54 23.64
CA THR A 90 -21.64 -4.07 23.80
C THR A 90 -22.69 -3.47 22.88
N GLY A 91 -23.16 -4.21 21.86
CA GLY A 91 -24.03 -3.69 20.80
C GLY A 91 -23.36 -2.61 19.93
N LYS A 92 -22.05 -2.38 20.08
CA LYS A 92 -21.30 -1.34 19.37
C LYS A 92 -20.41 -1.94 18.28
N PRO A 93 -20.16 -1.21 17.19
CA PRO A 93 -19.14 -1.61 16.22
C PRO A 93 -17.75 -1.68 16.87
N ASN A 94 -16.94 -2.66 16.48
CA ASN A 94 -15.52 -2.70 16.80
C ASN A 94 -14.73 -2.26 15.57
N ASN A 95 -14.39 -0.97 15.49
CA ASN A 95 -13.78 -0.40 14.29
C ASN A 95 -12.37 -0.92 14.02
N LEU A 96 -11.61 -1.30 15.06
CA LEU A 96 -10.33 -1.98 14.88
C LEU A 96 -10.53 -3.33 14.17
N MET A 97 -11.48 -4.14 14.65
CA MET A 97 -11.79 -5.43 14.03
C MET A 97 -12.25 -5.26 12.57
N ARG A 98 -13.09 -4.26 12.29
CA ARG A 98 -13.57 -3.96 10.93
C ARG A 98 -12.41 -3.55 10.00
N CYS A 99 -11.50 -2.71 10.47
CA CYS A 99 -10.33 -2.32 9.69
C CYS A 99 -9.39 -3.50 9.43
N LEU A 100 -9.16 -4.38 10.42
CA LEU A 100 -8.37 -5.61 10.27
C LEU A 100 -8.98 -6.57 9.27
N ASP A 101 -10.30 -6.83 9.37
CA ASP A 101 -11.02 -7.69 8.44
C ASP A 101 -10.90 -7.19 6.99
N VAL A 102 -11.01 -5.88 6.78
CA VAL A 102 -10.83 -5.27 5.44
C VAL A 102 -9.38 -5.35 4.99
N TYR A 103 -8.41 -5.12 5.89
CA TYR A 103 -6.97 -5.18 5.58
C TYR A 103 -6.54 -6.57 5.08
N GLU A 104 -7.10 -7.65 5.67
CA GLU A 104 -6.83 -9.03 5.28
C GLU A 104 -7.73 -9.55 4.14
N SER A 105 -8.70 -8.74 3.68
CA SER A 105 -9.65 -9.18 2.64
C SER A 105 -9.00 -9.36 1.26
N LEU A 106 -9.47 -10.37 0.53
CA LEU A 106 -9.05 -10.61 -0.86
C LEU A 106 -9.49 -9.47 -1.78
N GLU A 107 -10.61 -8.82 -1.46
CA GLU A 107 -11.12 -7.65 -2.17
C GLU A 107 -10.15 -6.47 -2.05
N TYR A 108 -9.62 -6.22 -0.86
CA TYR A 108 -8.64 -5.16 -0.67
C TYR A 108 -7.30 -5.50 -1.35
N GLU A 109 -6.87 -6.75 -1.30
CA GLU A 109 -5.68 -7.21 -2.05
C GLU A 109 -5.81 -6.95 -3.56
N LYS A 110 -7.00 -7.21 -4.15
CA LYS A 110 -7.29 -6.87 -5.55
C LYS A 110 -7.22 -5.37 -5.81
N VAL A 111 -7.76 -4.56 -4.89
CA VAL A 111 -7.69 -3.09 -4.97
C VAL A 111 -6.23 -2.64 -4.99
N ILE A 112 -5.39 -3.16 -4.10
CA ILE A 112 -3.97 -2.79 -4.01
C ILE A 112 -3.24 -3.14 -5.31
N ARG A 113 -3.41 -4.36 -5.84
CA ARG A 113 -2.78 -4.76 -7.11
C ARG A 113 -3.22 -3.90 -8.29
N ALA A 114 -4.48 -3.47 -8.32
CA ALA A 114 -4.98 -2.59 -9.37
C ALA A 114 -4.34 -1.19 -9.34
N GLN A 115 -3.62 -0.82 -8.27
CA GLN A 115 -2.93 0.45 -8.16
C GLN A 115 -1.53 0.47 -8.77
N ASP A 116 -0.97 -0.69 -9.16
CA ASP A 116 0.39 -0.75 -9.74
C ASP A 116 0.57 0.16 -10.96
N LYS A 117 -0.50 0.42 -11.72
CA LYS A 117 -0.51 1.34 -12.86
C LYS A 117 -0.21 2.80 -12.50
N TRP A 118 -0.18 3.12 -11.21
CA TRP A 118 0.12 4.44 -10.65
C TRP A 118 1.50 4.50 -9.97
N ILE A 119 2.34 3.47 -10.12
CA ILE A 119 3.72 3.48 -9.63
C ILE A 119 4.59 4.26 -10.62
N GLY A 120 5.42 5.18 -10.11
CA GLY A 120 6.35 5.95 -10.94
C GLY A 120 5.69 6.99 -11.87
N THR A 121 4.36 7.14 -11.83
CA THR A 121 3.63 8.14 -12.63
C THR A 121 3.64 9.53 -11.97
N GLY A 122 4.69 9.86 -11.24
CA GLY A 122 4.84 11.13 -10.55
C GLY A 122 5.27 12.24 -11.50
N MET A 123 4.30 13.03 -11.94
CA MET A 123 4.33 14.44 -12.42
C MET A 123 3.60 14.64 -13.75
N GLU A 124 2.28 14.56 -13.74
CA GLU A 124 1.40 15.37 -14.60
C GLU A 124 0.33 16.04 -13.74
#